data_AF-A0A836EG76-F1
#
_entry.id   AF-A0A836EG76-F1
#
_cell.length_a   1.000
_cell.length_b   1.000
_cell.length_c   1.000
_cell.angle_alpha   90.00
_cell.angle_beta   90.00
_cell.angle_gamma   90.00
#
_symmetry.space_group_name_H-M   'P 1'
#
loop_
_entity.id
_entity.type
_entity.pdbx_description
1 polymer ?
#
loop_
_entity_poly.entity_id
_entity_poly.type
_entity_poly.pdbx_seq_one_letter_code
_entity_poly.pdbx_strand_id
1 'polypeptide(L)'
;MSKFVPDKVYLRGILLHYFIQKKSAAEEHRILVQTYGDNALSDTICRDWFRRFKNNDFELEDKERSGAPKKFQDKELEQLLDEDPSQTLSELGKILQVDESTVSKRLKERELLLQRQKRKEVLPHPPYSPDIAPSNFHLFRSMAHGLADRRFHSYEEAQKWIDSWIASKDMSFFRRGIHVLPERWEKVVSSDGQYFK
;
A
#
# COMPACT_ATOMS: atom_id res chain seq x y z
N MET A 1 -32.18 26.36 5.08
CA MET A 1 -30.98 26.15 5.92
C MET A 1 -30.66 24.68 5.88
N SER A 2 -29.46 24.30 5.46
CA SER A 2 -29.00 22.91 5.51
C SER A 2 -29.09 22.41 6.95
N LYS A 3 -29.80 21.30 7.19
CA LYS A 3 -29.79 20.63 8.49
C LYS A 3 -28.48 19.88 8.59
N PHE A 4 -27.48 20.48 9.23
CA PHE A 4 -26.24 19.79 9.57
C PHE A 4 -26.58 18.60 10.47
N VAL A 5 -26.20 17.39 10.05
CA VAL A 5 -26.34 16.16 10.83
C VAL A 5 -24.95 15.79 11.33
N PRO A 6 -24.70 15.86 12.66
CA PRO A 6 -23.39 15.57 13.20
C PRO A 6 -23.09 14.07 13.05
N ASP A 7 -21.87 13.74 12.60
CA ASP A 7 -21.40 12.37 12.65
C ASP A 7 -20.88 11.99 14.05
N LYS A 8 -20.61 10.70 14.25
CA LYS A 8 -20.18 10.19 15.56
C LYS A 8 -18.82 10.73 15.99
N VAL A 9 -17.89 10.95 15.06
CA VAL A 9 -16.53 11.41 15.36
C VAL A 9 -16.57 12.88 15.78
N TYR A 10 -17.36 13.68 15.09
CA TYR A 10 -17.64 15.07 15.41
C TYR A 10 -18.21 15.22 16.83
N LEU A 11 -19.24 14.43 17.20
CA LEU A 11 -19.79 14.45 18.56
C LEU A 11 -18.76 14.03 19.62
N ARG A 12 -17.89 13.07 19.31
CA ARG A 12 -16.79 12.67 20.21
C ARG A 12 -15.73 13.75 20.36
N GLY A 13 -15.48 14.53 19.30
CA GLY A 13 -14.61 15.72 19.36
C GLY A 13 -15.16 16.78 20.30
N ILE A 14 -16.48 16.99 20.32
CA ILE A 14 -17.15 17.87 21.29
C ILE A 14 -16.97 17.35 22.72
N LEU A 15 -17.13 16.03 22.94
CA LEU A 15 -16.88 15.40 24.25
C LEU A 15 -15.45 15.67 24.74
N LEU A 16 -14.46 15.53 23.86
CA LEU A 16 -13.07 15.81 24.20
C LEU A 16 -12.86 17.27 24.57
N HIS A 17 -13.45 18.20 23.82
CA HIS A 17 -13.34 19.63 24.09
C HIS A 17 -13.91 19.99 25.48
N TYR A 18 -15.08 19.48 25.84
CA TYR A 18 -15.67 19.74 27.15
C TYR A 18 -14.95 19.02 28.29
N PHE A 19 -14.38 17.85 28.04
CA PHE A 19 -13.50 17.18 28.99
C PHE A 19 -12.26 18.03 29.31
N ILE A 20 -11.63 18.65 28.31
CA ILE A 20 -10.50 19.57 28.49
C ILE A 20 -10.91 20.80 29.32
N GLN A 21 -12.13 21.31 29.12
CA GLN A 21 -12.73 22.38 29.92
C GLN A 21 -13.12 21.96 31.35
N LYS A 22 -12.84 20.72 31.79
CA LYS A 22 -13.17 20.19 33.12
C LYS A 22 -14.66 20.15 33.44
N LYS A 23 -15.54 20.11 32.43
CA LYS A 23 -16.98 19.90 32.64
C LYS A 23 -17.28 18.44 32.94
N SER A 24 -18.46 18.18 33.49
CA SER A 24 -18.95 16.82 33.72
C SER A 24 -19.66 16.25 32.49
N ALA A 25 -19.63 14.92 32.34
CA ALA A 25 -20.34 14.22 31.26
C ALA A 25 -21.85 14.50 31.26
N ALA A 26 -22.44 14.73 32.44
CA ALA A 26 -23.86 15.02 32.59
C ALA A 26 -24.25 16.43 32.09
N GLU A 27 -23.41 17.43 32.35
CA GLU A 27 -23.59 18.78 31.82
C GLU A 27 -23.47 18.80 30.31
N GLU A 28 -22.51 18.05 29.78
CA GLU A 28 -22.35 17.94 28.34
C GLU A 28 -23.52 17.22 27.67
N HIS A 29 -23.96 16.08 28.19
CA HIS A 29 -25.09 15.37 27.60
C HIS A 29 -26.32 16.28 27.49
N ARG A 30 -26.57 17.14 28.50
CA ARG A 30 -27.63 18.15 28.43
C ARG A 30 -27.43 19.15 27.29
N ILE A 31 -26.21 19.67 27.11
CA ILE A 31 -25.88 20.60 26.02
C ILE A 31 -26.02 19.92 24.65
N LEU A 32 -25.56 18.68 24.50
CA LEU A 32 -25.65 17.92 23.25
C LEU A 32 -27.11 17.63 22.88
N VAL A 33 -27.94 17.21 23.83
CA VAL A 33 -29.38 17.00 23.60
C VAL A 33 -30.08 18.31 23.25
N GLN A 34 -29.74 19.42 23.91
CA GLN A 34 -30.29 20.74 23.58
C GLN A 34 -29.89 21.22 22.18
N THR A 35 -28.68 20.91 21.73
CA THR A 35 -28.13 21.39 20.46
C THR A 35 -28.51 20.50 19.27
N TYR A 36 -28.48 19.18 19.45
CA TYR A 36 -28.59 18.19 18.38
C TYR A 36 -29.85 17.32 18.47
N GLY A 37 -30.63 17.42 19.54
CA GLY A 37 -31.88 16.67 19.73
C GLY A 37 -31.66 15.17 19.59
N ASP A 38 -32.43 14.54 18.71
CA ASP A 38 -32.37 13.10 18.43
C ASP A 38 -31.03 12.63 17.84
N ASN A 39 -30.22 13.54 17.32
CA ASN A 39 -28.88 13.24 16.79
C ASN A 39 -27.78 13.28 17.87
N ALA A 40 -28.12 13.54 19.13
CA ALA A 40 -27.16 13.56 20.23
C ALA A 40 -26.71 12.15 20.63
N LEU A 41 -25.49 12.05 21.18
CA LEU A 41 -25.03 10.81 21.81
C LEU A 41 -25.84 10.53 23.09
N SER A 42 -26.11 9.26 23.37
CA SER A 42 -26.74 8.88 24.62
C SER A 42 -25.84 9.16 25.82
N ASP A 43 -26.45 9.43 26.96
CA ASP A 43 -25.75 9.69 28.21
C ASP A 43 -24.73 8.60 28.59
N THR A 44 -25.07 7.32 28.32
CA THR A 44 -24.17 6.19 28.51
C THR A 44 -22.90 6.30 27.66
N ILE A 45 -23.04 6.70 26.38
CA ILE A 45 -21.91 6.91 25.47
C ILE A 45 -21.06 8.08 25.97
N CYS A 46 -21.68 9.21 26.36
CA CYS A 46 -20.95 10.35 26.92
C CYS A 46 -20.10 9.93 28.13
N ARG A 47 -20.68 9.19 29.08
CA ARG A 47 -19.98 8.70 30.27
C ARG A 47 -18.84 7.73 29.93
N ASP A 48 -19.03 6.85 28.96
CA ASP A 48 -18.02 5.88 28.53
C ASP A 48 -16.80 6.56 27.91
N TRP A 49 -17.03 7.55 27.02
CA TRP A 49 -15.97 8.36 26.44
C TRP A 49 -15.22 9.18 27.48
N PHE A 50 -15.92 9.76 28.46
CA PHE A 50 -15.26 10.44 29.57
C PHE A 50 -14.38 9.50 30.40
N ARG A 51 -14.76 8.23 30.53
CA ARG A 51 -13.91 7.21 31.16
C ARG A 51 -12.66 6.94 30.32
N ARG A 52 -12.78 6.84 28.99
CA ARG A 52 -11.63 6.70 28.07
C ARG A 52 -10.67 7.89 28.17
N PHE A 53 -11.19 9.11 28.14
CA PHE A 53 -10.36 10.33 28.26
C PHE A 53 -9.63 10.42 29.61
N LYS A 54 -10.24 9.95 30.70
CA LYS A 54 -9.55 9.83 32.01
C LYS A 54 -8.39 8.84 31.99
N ASN A 55 -8.46 7.83 31.12
CA ASN A 55 -7.39 6.85 30.92
C ASN A 55 -6.37 7.31 29.86
N ASN A 56 -6.35 8.61 29.49
CA ASN A 56 -5.51 9.19 28.44
C ASN A 56 -5.72 8.59 27.03
N ASP A 57 -6.88 8.02 26.74
CA ASP A 57 -7.25 7.54 25.40
C ASP A 57 -8.10 8.61 24.69
N PHE A 58 -7.44 9.42 23.85
CA PHE A 58 -8.05 10.55 23.12
C PHE A 58 -8.40 10.23 21.66
N GLU A 59 -8.28 8.96 21.25
CA GLU A 59 -8.59 8.53 19.89
C GLU A 59 -10.10 8.52 19.65
N LEU A 60 -10.58 9.41 18.77
CA LEU A 60 -12.00 9.63 18.51
C LEU A 60 -12.61 8.59 17.56
N GLU A 61 -11.79 7.87 16.81
CA GLU A 61 -12.23 6.83 15.90
C GLU A 61 -12.50 5.51 16.64
N ASP A 62 -13.37 4.69 16.05
CA ASP A 62 -13.53 3.33 16.54
C ASP A 62 -12.25 2.55 16.21
N LYS A 63 -11.61 1.98 17.23
CA LYS A 63 -10.52 1.02 17.02
C LYS A 63 -11.03 -0.11 16.15
N GLU A 64 -10.17 -0.64 15.28
CA GLU A 64 -10.47 -1.85 14.54
C GLU A 64 -10.98 -2.90 15.53
N ARG A 65 -12.25 -3.29 15.35
CA ARG A 65 -12.83 -4.33 16.19
C ARG A 65 -12.05 -5.61 15.89
N SER A 66 -11.69 -6.34 16.93
CA SER A 66 -11.27 -7.73 16.80
C SER A 66 -12.39 -8.46 16.06
N GLY A 67 -12.23 -8.64 14.75
CA GLY A 67 -13.16 -9.43 13.95
C GLY A 67 -13.21 -10.85 14.49
N ALA A 68 -14.15 -11.65 13.97
CA ALA A 68 -14.08 -13.09 14.18
C ALA A 68 -12.68 -13.59 13.78
N PRO A 69 -12.01 -14.40 14.62
CA PRO A 69 -10.68 -14.87 14.32
C PRO A 69 -10.68 -15.58 12.95
N LYS A 70 -9.63 -15.33 12.17
CA LYS A 70 -9.45 -15.98 10.87
C LYS A 70 -9.48 -17.51 11.10
N LYS A 71 -10.36 -18.22 10.39
CA LYS A 71 -10.49 -19.69 10.50
C LYS A 71 -9.24 -20.46 10.00
N PHE A 72 -8.48 -19.86 9.09
CA PHE A 72 -7.22 -20.36 8.56
C PHE A 72 -6.31 -19.17 8.19
N GLN A 73 -5.00 -19.41 8.12
CA GLN A 73 -4.02 -18.39 7.74
C GLN A 73 -3.89 -18.26 6.22
N ASP A 74 -3.60 -17.05 5.74
CA ASP A 74 -3.45 -16.82 4.30
C ASP A 74 -2.29 -17.65 3.70
N LYS A 75 -1.26 -17.97 4.51
CA LYS A 75 -0.14 -18.85 4.15
C LYS A 75 -0.56 -20.30 3.87
N GLU A 76 -1.55 -20.81 4.60
CA GLU A 76 -2.06 -22.19 4.39
C GLU A 76 -2.79 -22.28 3.05
N LEU A 77 -3.56 -21.25 2.69
CA LEU A 77 -4.19 -21.16 1.39
C LEU A 77 -3.15 -21.00 0.25
N GLU A 78 -2.07 -20.27 0.49
CA GLU A 78 -0.97 -20.12 -0.49
C GLU A 78 -0.29 -21.45 -0.79
N GLN A 79 0.05 -22.23 0.24
CA GLN A 79 0.67 -23.54 0.06
C GLN A 79 -0.19 -24.47 -0.80
N LEU A 80 -1.51 -24.48 -0.59
CA LEU A 80 -2.43 -25.30 -1.37
C LEU A 80 -2.51 -24.87 -2.84
N LEU A 81 -2.50 -23.57 -3.10
CA LEU A 81 -2.51 -23.03 -4.47
C LEU A 81 -1.17 -23.25 -5.19
N ASP A 82 -0.05 -23.26 -4.45
CA ASP A 82 1.28 -23.52 -4.99
C ASP A 82 1.47 -25.02 -5.32
N GLU A 83 0.86 -25.91 -4.54
CA GLU A 83 0.88 -27.36 -4.77
C GLU A 83 0.06 -27.76 -6.01
N ASP A 84 -1.15 -27.23 -6.16
CA ASP A 84 -1.98 -27.45 -7.35
C ASP A 84 -2.84 -26.21 -7.68
N PRO A 85 -2.46 -25.44 -8.71
CA PRO A 85 -3.18 -24.26 -9.13
C PRO A 85 -4.59 -24.53 -9.69
N SER A 86 -4.93 -25.78 -9.99
CA SER A 86 -6.20 -26.17 -10.63
C SER A 86 -7.28 -26.64 -9.66
N GLN A 87 -7.00 -26.60 -8.34
CA GLN A 87 -7.97 -26.99 -7.31
C GLN A 87 -9.24 -26.15 -7.36
N THR A 88 -10.37 -26.83 -7.16
CA THR A 88 -11.68 -26.18 -7.06
C THR A 88 -11.89 -25.57 -5.67
N LEU A 89 -12.76 -24.56 -5.58
CA LEU A 89 -13.10 -23.93 -4.30
C LEU A 89 -13.70 -24.94 -3.29
N SER A 90 -14.39 -25.97 -3.80
CA SER A 90 -14.96 -27.05 -2.97
C SER A 90 -13.88 -27.93 -2.35
N GLU A 91 -12.83 -28.27 -3.10
CA GLU A 91 -11.69 -29.05 -2.61
C GLU A 91 -10.90 -28.26 -1.57
N LEU A 92 -10.61 -26.99 -1.84
CA LEU A 92 -9.97 -26.08 -0.89
C LEU A 92 -10.80 -25.95 0.40
N GLY A 93 -12.13 -25.83 0.27
CA GLY A 93 -13.04 -25.78 1.42
C GLY A 93 -13.00 -27.05 2.27
N LYS A 94 -12.95 -28.23 1.64
CA LYS A 94 -12.81 -29.52 2.35
C LYS A 94 -11.49 -29.62 3.10
N ILE A 95 -10.37 -29.24 2.48
CA ILE A 95 -9.04 -29.29 3.10
C ILE A 95 -8.95 -28.32 4.28
N LEU A 96 -9.41 -27.08 4.09
CA LEU A 96 -9.37 -26.02 5.10
C LEU A 96 -10.52 -26.09 6.12
N GLN A 97 -11.42 -27.06 5.99
CA GLN A 97 -12.61 -27.24 6.83
C GLN A 97 -13.48 -25.96 6.92
N VAL A 98 -13.63 -25.28 5.79
CA VAL A 98 -14.44 -24.06 5.66
C VAL A 98 -15.39 -24.15 4.49
N ASP A 99 -16.42 -23.30 4.52
CA ASP A 99 -17.36 -23.17 3.41
C ASP A 99 -16.68 -22.56 2.17
N GLU A 100 -17.14 -22.97 0.99
CA GLU A 100 -16.66 -22.50 -0.31
C GLU A 100 -16.71 -20.96 -0.42
N SER A 101 -17.76 -20.33 0.13
CA SER A 101 -17.90 -18.87 0.14
C SER A 101 -16.79 -18.17 0.93
N THR A 102 -16.26 -18.82 1.97
CA THR A 102 -15.15 -18.30 2.78
C THR A 102 -13.85 -18.34 1.98
N VAL A 103 -13.60 -19.43 1.25
CA VAL A 103 -12.44 -19.55 0.35
C VAL A 103 -12.55 -18.51 -0.77
N SER A 104 -13.72 -18.38 -1.41
CA SER A 104 -13.96 -17.41 -2.48
C SER A 104 -13.71 -15.96 -2.03
N LYS A 105 -14.23 -15.58 -0.86
CA LYS A 105 -14.02 -14.25 -0.28
C LYS A 105 -12.53 -13.99 -0.03
N ARG A 106 -11.81 -14.97 0.52
CA ARG A 106 -10.38 -14.84 0.82
C ARG A 106 -9.52 -14.73 -0.44
N LEU A 107 -9.82 -15.50 -1.48
CA LEU A 107 -9.13 -15.38 -2.76
C LEU A 107 -9.31 -13.99 -3.38
N LYS A 108 -10.53 -13.43 -3.33
CA LYS A 108 -10.80 -12.06 -3.80
C LYS A 108 -10.07 -11.00 -2.97
N GLU A 109 -10.08 -11.14 -1.65
CA GLU A 109 -9.33 -10.24 -0.75
C GLU A 109 -7.83 -10.28 -1.07
N ARG A 110 -7.27 -11.47 -1.29
CA ARG A 110 -5.86 -11.66 -1.67
C ARG A 110 -5.56 -11.08 -3.05
N GLU A 111 -6.39 -11.35 -4.05
CA GLU A 111 -6.23 -10.79 -5.40
C GLU A 111 -6.22 -9.25 -5.35
N LEU A 112 -7.15 -8.64 -4.61
CA LEU A 112 -7.20 -7.20 -4.42
C LEU A 112 -5.94 -6.67 -3.71
N LEU A 113 -5.41 -7.37 -2.70
CA LEU A 113 -4.16 -7.01 -2.04
C LEU A 113 -2.96 -7.11 -2.97
N LEU A 114 -2.86 -8.18 -3.76
CA LEU A 114 -1.82 -8.34 -4.76
C LEU A 114 -1.92 -7.27 -5.85
N GLN A 115 -3.12 -6.91 -6.30
CA GLN A 115 -3.33 -5.81 -7.25
C GLN A 115 -2.93 -4.46 -6.64
N ARG A 116 -3.25 -4.21 -5.36
CA ARG A 116 -2.82 -3.01 -4.63
C ARG A 116 -1.30 -2.94 -4.48
N GLN A 117 -0.65 -4.04 -4.14
CA GLN A 117 0.82 -4.12 -4.08
C GLN A 117 1.47 -3.99 -5.46
N LYS A 118 0.85 -4.57 -6.49
CA LYS A 118 1.31 -4.48 -7.88
C LYS A 118 0.89 -3.18 -8.57
N ARG A 119 0.21 -2.25 -7.90
CA ARG A 119 -0.11 -0.92 -8.43
C ARG A 119 1.18 -0.11 -8.54
N LYS A 120 1.96 -0.43 -9.56
CA LYS A 120 3.17 0.30 -9.95
C LYS A 120 2.73 1.61 -10.57
N GLU A 121 3.21 2.71 -10.00
CA GLU A 121 3.11 4.00 -10.65
C GLU A 121 3.93 3.96 -11.94
N VAL A 122 3.29 4.26 -13.06
CA VAL A 122 3.95 4.31 -14.36
C VAL A 122 4.52 5.72 -14.52
N LEU A 123 5.86 5.83 -14.50
CA LEU A 123 6.51 7.11 -14.75
C LEU A 123 6.30 7.53 -16.21
N PRO A 124 5.95 8.80 -16.49
CA PRO A 124 5.83 9.28 -17.86
C PRO A 124 7.19 9.19 -18.56
N HIS A 125 7.20 8.61 -19.76
CA HIS A 125 8.40 8.49 -20.58
C HIS A 125 8.13 9.03 -22.00
N PRO A 126 8.78 10.13 -22.42
CA PRO A 126 8.62 10.69 -23.75
C PRO A 126 9.09 9.73 -24.86
N PRO A 127 8.47 9.80 -26.06
CA PRO A 127 8.95 9.06 -27.23
C PRO A 127 10.41 9.35 -27.55
N TYR A 128 11.12 8.36 -28.11
CA TYR A 128 12.49 8.50 -28.60
C TYR A 128 13.49 9.06 -27.60
N SER A 129 13.34 8.80 -26.29
CA SER A 129 14.23 9.37 -25.26
C SER A 129 15.13 8.32 -24.59
N PRO A 130 16.02 7.63 -25.33
CA PRO A 130 16.93 6.63 -24.75
C PRO A 130 17.97 7.24 -23.80
N ASP A 131 18.23 8.53 -23.92
CA ASP A 131 19.10 9.34 -23.08
C ASP A 131 18.53 9.58 -21.68
N ILE A 132 17.25 9.34 -21.42
CA ILE A 132 16.68 9.39 -20.05
C ILE A 132 16.23 8.01 -19.56
N ALA A 133 16.48 6.94 -20.32
CA ALA A 133 16.22 5.57 -19.90
C ALA A 133 17.49 4.96 -19.26
N PRO A 134 17.52 4.71 -17.93
CA PRO A 134 18.72 4.19 -17.24
C PRO A 134 19.24 2.88 -17.82
N SER A 135 18.34 2.01 -18.27
CA SER A 135 18.70 0.78 -18.95
C SER A 135 19.54 1.05 -20.21
N ASN A 136 19.21 2.08 -20.98
CA ASN A 136 19.90 2.39 -22.23
C ASN A 136 21.21 3.14 -21.97
N PHE A 137 21.16 4.31 -21.33
CA PHE A 137 22.33 5.18 -21.21
C PHE A 137 23.40 4.65 -20.24
N HIS A 138 23.05 3.75 -19.32
CA HIS A 138 23.94 3.24 -18.28
C HIS A 138 24.17 1.73 -18.39
N LEU A 139 23.12 0.91 -18.23
CA LEU A 139 23.27 -0.55 -18.15
C LEU A 139 23.75 -1.15 -19.48
N PHE A 140 22.98 -0.97 -20.55
CA PHE A 140 23.29 -1.51 -21.87
C PHE A 140 24.51 -0.83 -22.50
N ARG A 141 24.73 0.46 -22.22
CA ARG A 141 25.97 1.13 -22.63
C ARG A 141 27.21 0.44 -22.05
N SER A 142 27.20 0.15 -20.75
CA SER A 142 28.28 -0.57 -20.08
C SER A 142 28.40 -2.02 -20.57
N MET A 143 27.28 -2.69 -20.80
CA MET A 143 27.23 -4.07 -21.28
C MET A 143 27.79 -4.19 -22.71
N ALA A 144 27.47 -3.24 -23.60
CA ALA A 144 27.96 -3.21 -24.97
C ALA A 144 29.49 -3.20 -25.05
N HIS A 145 30.17 -2.47 -24.15
CA HIS A 145 31.63 -2.52 -24.05
C HIS A 145 32.16 -3.91 -23.69
N GLY A 146 31.46 -4.64 -22.82
CA GLY A 146 31.83 -6.02 -22.46
C GLY A 146 31.53 -7.05 -23.56
N LEU A 147 30.61 -6.72 -24.46
CA LEU A 147 30.17 -7.56 -25.57
C LEU A 147 30.97 -7.36 -26.86
N ALA A 148 31.62 -6.20 -27.05
CA ALA A 148 32.23 -5.79 -28.31
C ALA A 148 33.19 -6.83 -28.91
N ASP A 149 33.92 -7.57 -28.07
CA ASP A 149 34.91 -8.56 -28.50
C ASP A 149 34.47 -10.02 -28.27
N ARG A 150 33.18 -10.28 -28.07
CA ARG A 150 32.67 -11.61 -27.73
C ARG A 150 31.83 -12.22 -28.86
N ARG A 151 32.02 -13.53 -29.06
CA ARG A 151 31.17 -14.36 -29.91
C ARG A 151 30.66 -15.52 -29.06
N PHE A 152 29.35 -15.71 -29.04
CA PHE A 152 28.70 -16.83 -28.35
C PHE A 152 28.30 -17.88 -29.39
N HIS A 153 28.46 -19.15 -29.04
CA HIS A 153 28.15 -20.30 -29.90
C HIS A 153 26.88 -21.03 -29.45
N SER A 154 26.31 -20.64 -28.31
CA SER A 154 25.02 -21.14 -27.84
C SER A 154 24.28 -20.10 -26.99
N TYR A 155 22.98 -20.33 -26.78
CA TYR A 155 22.15 -19.50 -25.92
C TYR A 155 22.59 -19.59 -24.45
N GLU A 156 22.95 -20.78 -23.98
CA GLU A 156 23.39 -21.04 -22.61
C GLU A 156 24.70 -20.30 -22.30
N GLU A 157 25.59 -20.20 -23.27
CA GLU A 157 26.84 -19.43 -23.15
C GLU A 157 26.57 -17.94 -22.98
N ALA A 158 25.66 -17.38 -23.79
CA ALA A 158 25.25 -15.98 -23.70
C ALA A 158 24.54 -15.69 -22.36
N GLN A 159 23.62 -16.56 -21.94
CA GLN A 159 22.92 -16.42 -20.67
C GLN A 159 23.89 -16.44 -19.48
N LYS A 160 24.78 -17.43 -19.44
CA LYS A 160 25.80 -17.56 -18.38
C LYS A 160 26.72 -16.34 -18.34
N TRP A 161 27.07 -15.79 -19.50
CA TRP A 161 27.85 -14.56 -19.57
C TRP A 161 27.11 -13.36 -18.99
N ILE A 162 25.83 -13.17 -19.35
CA ILE A 162 24.99 -12.08 -18.83
C ILE A 162 24.87 -12.20 -17.31
N ASP A 163 24.55 -13.39 -16.79
CA ASP A 163 24.42 -13.64 -15.35
C ASP A 163 25.72 -13.30 -14.61
N SER A 164 26.85 -13.77 -15.14
CA SER A 164 28.18 -13.47 -14.59
C SER A 164 28.51 -11.98 -14.65
N TRP A 165 28.16 -11.31 -15.76
CA TRP A 165 28.41 -9.88 -15.94
C TRP A 165 27.57 -9.05 -14.98
N ILE A 166 26.29 -9.37 -14.79
CA ILE A 166 25.41 -8.69 -13.83
C ILE A 166 25.93 -8.91 -12.41
N ALA A 167 26.27 -10.15 -12.04
CA ALA A 167 26.83 -10.48 -10.73
C ALA A 167 28.18 -9.80 -10.45
N SER A 168 28.94 -9.47 -11.50
CA SER A 168 30.21 -8.72 -11.37
C SER A 168 30.03 -7.25 -11.00
N LYS A 169 28.82 -6.68 -11.13
CA LYS A 169 28.56 -5.27 -10.83
C LYS A 169 28.15 -5.08 -9.39
N ASP A 170 28.84 -4.16 -8.72
CA ASP A 170 28.48 -3.73 -7.37
C ASP A 170 27.14 -2.97 -7.35
N MET A 171 26.45 -2.99 -6.20
CA MET A 171 25.19 -2.26 -5.99
C MET A 171 25.32 -0.76 -6.31
N SER A 172 26.48 -0.16 -6.05
CA SER A 172 26.75 1.24 -6.38
C SER A 172 26.70 1.52 -7.89
N PHE A 173 27.04 0.54 -8.75
CA PHE A 173 26.92 0.68 -10.19
C PHE A 173 25.46 0.92 -10.60
N PHE A 174 24.52 0.09 -10.11
CA PHE A 174 23.10 0.24 -10.40
C PHE A 174 22.52 1.52 -9.80
N ARG A 175 22.90 1.83 -8.54
CA ARG A 175 22.49 3.06 -7.87
C ARG A 175 22.90 4.29 -8.67
N ARG A 176 24.15 4.38 -9.12
CA ARG A 176 24.62 5.51 -9.95
C ARG A 176 23.77 5.71 -11.20
N GLY A 177 23.39 4.64 -11.89
CA GLY A 177 22.56 4.74 -13.11
C GLY A 177 21.21 5.42 -12.86
N ILE A 178 20.60 5.18 -11.69
CA ILE A 178 19.33 5.82 -11.31
C ILE A 178 19.55 7.24 -10.81
N HIS A 179 20.58 7.47 -9.98
CA HIS A 179 20.83 8.78 -9.37
C HIS A 179 21.30 9.86 -10.35
N VAL A 180 21.69 9.51 -11.57
CA VAL A 180 22.03 10.47 -12.65
C VAL A 180 20.78 10.99 -13.38
N LEU A 181 19.59 10.41 -13.14
CA LEU A 181 18.35 10.88 -13.77
C LEU A 181 18.03 12.36 -13.54
N PRO A 182 18.13 12.92 -12.32
CA PRO A 182 17.84 14.34 -12.08
C PRO A 182 18.73 15.27 -12.92
N GLU A 183 20.03 15.00 -12.98
CA GLU A 183 20.99 15.78 -13.79
C GLU A 183 20.64 15.71 -15.29
N ARG A 184 20.20 14.53 -15.76
CA ARG A 184 19.77 14.34 -17.16
C ARG A 184 18.47 15.08 -17.45
N TRP A 185 17.50 15.04 -16.55
CA TRP A 185 16.25 15.81 -16.70
C TRP A 185 16.52 17.31 -16.77
N GLU A 186 17.44 17.82 -15.95
CA GLU A 186 17.86 19.22 -15.99
C GLU A 186 18.49 19.59 -17.35
N LYS A 187 19.31 18.69 -17.93
CA LYS A 187 19.86 18.89 -19.27
C LYS A 187 18.80 18.86 -20.37
N VAL A 188 17.78 18.00 -20.28
CA VAL A 188 16.64 17.99 -21.23
C VAL A 188 15.92 19.32 -21.21
N VAL A 189 15.61 19.83 -20.00
CA VAL A 189 14.94 21.12 -19.82
C VAL A 189 15.80 22.26 -20.35
N SER A 190 17.10 22.27 -20.02
CA SER A 190 18.04 23.29 -20.49
C SER A 190 18.29 23.28 -22.00
N SER A 191 17.98 22.16 -22.66
CA SER A 191 18.14 21.98 -24.11
C SER A 191 16.82 22.13 -24.86
N ASP A 192 15.75 22.63 -24.22
CA ASP A 192 14.40 22.74 -24.79
C ASP A 192 13.91 21.42 -25.43
N GLY A 193 14.22 20.28 -24.79
CA GLY A 193 13.85 18.96 -25.27
C GLY A 193 14.76 18.37 -26.38
N GLN A 194 15.82 19.08 -26.78
CA GLN A 194 16.84 18.53 -27.68
C GLN A 194 17.75 17.53 -26.97
N TYR A 195 18.34 16.61 -27.73
CA TYR A 195 19.36 15.69 -27.22
C TYR A 195 20.60 16.45 -26.73
N PHE A 196 21.19 15.94 -25.66
CA PHE A 196 22.39 16.51 -25.02
C PHE A 196 23.53 15.49 -24.96
N LYS A 197 24.73 15.99 -24.67
CA LYS A 197 25.94 15.18 -24.42
C LYS A 197 26.20 14.97 -22.93
#